data_AF-K1R0C3-F1
#
_entry.id   AF-K1R0C3-F1
#
_cell.length_a   1.000
_cell.length_b   1.000
_cell.length_c   1.000
_cell.angle_alpha   90.00
_cell.angle_beta   90.00
_cell.angle_gamma   90.00
#
_symmetry.space_group_name_H-M   'P 1'
#
loop_
_entity.id
_entity.type
_entity.pdbx_description
1 polymer ?
#
loop_
_entity_poly.entity_id
_entity_poly.type
_entity_poly.pdbx_seq_one_letter_code
_entity_poly.pdbx_strand_id
1 'polypeptide(L)'
;MRVRFTIEFKQTSKKFSKIKTFNMINVYASRFLGFSVYVSNTTDKEDGILCFMDRNFTIETIPNPMNIICPNQERGRYVIYYNNRTHPPYPDGYSTYAYNELCEMEVFCMFLAPI
;
A
#
# COMPACT_ATOMS: atom_id res chain seq x y z
N MET A 1 3.31 -17.26 -1.27
CA MET A 1 2.86 -16.68 0.01
C MET A 1 2.23 -15.32 -0.24
N ARG A 2 1.21 -14.92 0.53
CA ARG A 2 0.58 -13.60 0.44
C ARG A 2 0.50 -12.99 1.85
N VAL A 3 0.75 -11.70 1.97
CA VAL A 3 0.60 -10.97 3.23
C VAL A 3 -0.21 -9.70 3.00
N ARG A 4 -1.04 -9.37 3.97
CA ARG A 4 -1.99 -8.28 3.89
C ARG A 4 -2.03 -7.50 5.20
N PHE A 5 -2.07 -6.18 5.07
CA PHE A 5 -2.38 -5.27 6.17
C PHE A 5 -3.66 -4.52 5.81
N THR A 6 -4.54 -4.28 6.78
CA THR A 6 -5.81 -3.59 6.53
C THR A 6 -6.12 -2.68 7.68
N ILE A 7 -6.41 -1.43 7.36
CA ILE A 7 -6.82 -0.42 8.33
C ILE A 7 -8.26 -0.03 8.00
N GLU A 8 -9.11 -0.08 9.00
CA GLU A 8 -10.49 0.38 8.93
C GLU A 8 -10.59 1.84 9.34
N PHE A 9 -11.33 2.63 8.57
CA PHE A 9 -11.63 4.02 8.88
C PHE A 9 -13.13 4.24 8.91
N LYS A 10 -13.59 4.97 9.93
CA LYS A 10 -14.98 5.43 10.00
C LYS A 10 -15.29 6.51 8.95
N GLN A 11 -14.28 7.27 8.51
CA GLN A 11 -14.41 8.27 7.46
C GLN A 11 -14.29 7.64 6.07
N THR A 12 -15.25 7.95 5.18
CA THR A 12 -15.27 7.40 3.82
C THR A 12 -14.35 8.15 2.85
N SER A 13 -14.07 9.43 3.12
CA SER A 13 -13.32 10.31 2.21
C SER A 13 -11.82 10.22 2.36
N LYS A 14 -11.13 9.41 1.56
CA LYS A 14 -9.67 9.21 1.62
C LYS A 14 -9.03 9.83 0.37
N LYS A 15 -7.96 10.63 0.53
CA LYS A 15 -7.22 11.18 -0.62
C LYS A 15 -5.78 10.72 -0.69
N PHE A 16 -5.18 10.51 0.47
CA PHE A 16 -3.76 10.31 0.58
C PHE A 16 -3.45 9.25 1.62
N SER A 17 -2.50 8.38 1.31
CA SER A 17 -1.91 7.47 2.27
C SER A 17 -0.40 7.71 2.32
N LYS A 18 0.13 7.92 3.51
CA LYS A 18 1.57 7.93 3.74
C LYS A 18 1.95 6.58 4.33
N ILE A 19 2.87 5.89 3.67
CA ILE A 19 3.39 4.60 4.11
C ILE A 19 4.83 4.81 4.56
N LYS A 20 5.12 4.37 5.78
CA LYS A 20 6.46 4.38 6.35
C LYS A 20 6.87 2.96 6.70
N THR A 21 8.04 2.56 6.22
CA THR A 21 8.61 1.23 6.43
C THR A 21 9.70 1.29 7.49
N PHE A 22 9.95 0.16 8.14
CA PHE A 22 11.06 0.06 9.08
C PHE A 22 12.39 0.02 8.30
N ASN A 23 13.16 1.11 8.37
CA ASN A 23 14.53 1.23 7.86
C ASN A 23 14.80 0.63 6.47
N MET A 24 14.50 1.41 5.42
CA MET A 24 14.56 0.95 4.03
C MET A 24 15.95 1.00 3.37
N ILE A 25 16.99 1.43 4.11
CA ILE A 25 18.38 1.54 3.62
C ILE A 25 19.10 0.17 3.69
N ASN A 26 18.39 -0.89 4.09
CA ASN A 26 18.96 -2.21 4.34
C ASN A 26 18.47 -3.25 3.31
N VAL A 27 19.05 -4.46 3.33
CA VAL A 27 18.72 -5.61 2.46
C VAL A 27 17.22 -5.98 2.38
N TYR A 28 16.41 -5.41 3.28
CA TYR A 28 14.97 -5.59 3.37
C TYR A 28 14.17 -4.78 2.34
N ALA A 29 14.76 -3.81 1.62
CA ALA A 29 14.06 -3.05 0.58
C ALA A 29 13.37 -3.95 -0.47
N SER A 30 14.03 -5.08 -0.82
CA SER A 30 13.51 -6.14 -1.71
C SER A 30 12.15 -6.72 -1.29
N ARG A 31 11.83 -6.67 0.00
CA ARG A 31 10.60 -7.21 0.59
C ARG A 31 9.38 -6.35 0.29
N PHE A 32 9.59 -5.05 0.04
CA PHE A 32 8.53 -4.09 -0.22
C PHE A 32 8.16 -3.95 -1.69
N LEU A 33 9.04 -4.33 -2.62
CA LEU A 33 8.82 -4.14 -4.05
C LEU A 33 7.53 -4.83 -4.54
N GLY A 34 6.84 -4.22 -5.49
CA GLY A 34 5.63 -4.75 -6.11
C GLY A 34 4.42 -4.86 -5.20
N PHE A 35 4.40 -4.08 -4.10
CA PHE A 35 3.22 -3.97 -3.27
C PHE A 35 2.10 -3.21 -4.00
N SER A 36 0.88 -3.40 -3.50
CA SER A 36 -0.30 -2.68 -3.99
C SER A 36 -1.14 -2.18 -2.83
N VAL A 37 -1.84 -1.07 -3.07
CA VAL A 37 -2.75 -0.44 -2.12
C VAL A 37 -4.14 -0.37 -2.75
N TYR A 38 -5.13 -0.87 -2.03
CA TYR A 38 -6.53 -0.86 -2.45
C TYR A 38 -7.36 -0.04 -1.46
N VAL A 39 -8.40 0.59 -1.98
CA VAL A 39 -9.46 1.22 -1.20
C VAL A 39 -10.72 0.38 -1.41
N SER A 40 -11.30 -0.13 -0.33
CA SER A 40 -12.47 -1.03 -0.39
C SER A 40 -13.53 -0.67 0.63
N ASN A 41 -14.79 -1.00 0.35
CA ASN A 41 -15.86 -0.94 1.35
C ASN A 41 -15.95 -2.20 2.21
N THR A 42 -15.29 -3.28 1.78
CA THR A 42 -15.23 -4.55 2.51
C THR A 42 -13.80 -4.79 2.99
N THR A 43 -13.66 -5.82 3.82
CA THR A 43 -12.36 -6.38 4.14
C THR A 43 -11.88 -7.32 3.05
N ASP A 44 -12.33 -7.24 1.80
CA ASP A 44 -11.68 -7.92 0.67
C ASP A 44 -11.06 -6.89 -0.28
N LYS A 45 -9.86 -7.21 -0.79
CA LYS A 45 -9.19 -6.38 -1.79
C LYS A 45 -9.83 -6.55 -3.16
N GLU A 46 -10.43 -7.71 -3.45
CA GLU A 46 -11.01 -8.00 -4.78
C GLU A 46 -12.28 -7.18 -5.03
N ASP A 47 -12.99 -6.80 -3.95
CA ASP A 47 -14.11 -5.84 -4.00
C ASP A 47 -13.64 -4.37 -4.05
N GLY A 48 -12.35 -4.16 -3.83
CA GLY A 48 -11.73 -2.85 -3.74
C GLY A 48 -11.26 -2.34 -5.09
N ILE A 49 -10.99 -1.04 -5.15
CA ILE A 49 -10.40 -0.41 -6.32
C ILE A 49 -8.91 -0.19 -6.04
N LEU A 50 -8.07 -0.62 -6.98
CA LEU A 50 -6.62 -0.40 -6.94
C LEU A 50 -6.33 1.11 -6.92
N CYS A 51 -5.70 1.57 -5.85
CA CYS A 51 -5.24 2.96 -5.73
C CYS A 51 -3.80 3.11 -6.24
N PHE A 52 -2.92 2.18 -5.87
CA PHE A 52 -1.52 2.22 -6.25
C PHE A 52 -0.96 0.81 -6.40
N MET A 53 -0.06 0.63 -7.36
CA MET A 53 0.72 -0.58 -7.52
C MET A 53 2.15 -0.17 -7.86
N ASP A 54 3.09 -0.62 -7.07
CA ASP A 54 4.50 -0.50 -7.41
C ASP A 54 4.81 -1.40 -8.60
N ARG A 55 5.47 -0.82 -9.60
CA ARG A 55 5.99 -1.51 -10.79
C ARG A 55 7.43 -1.11 -11.15
N ASN A 56 7.91 -0.01 -10.59
CA ASN A 56 9.09 0.69 -11.07
C ASN A 56 10.15 0.90 -10.00
N PHE A 57 9.83 0.70 -8.72
CA PHE A 57 10.85 0.86 -7.70
C PHE A 57 11.87 -0.28 -7.76
N THR A 58 13.10 0.08 -7.43
CA THR A 58 14.19 -0.83 -7.15
C THR A 58 14.53 -0.75 -5.66
N ILE A 59 15.42 -1.62 -5.20
CA ILE A 59 15.92 -1.57 -3.82
C ILE A 59 16.56 -0.22 -3.45
N GLU A 60 17.06 0.53 -4.45
CA GLU A 60 17.71 1.82 -4.27
C GLU A 60 16.76 3.00 -4.42
N THR A 61 15.72 2.86 -5.24
CA THR A 61 14.83 3.98 -5.61
C THR A 61 13.51 4.01 -4.85
N ILE A 62 13.16 2.94 -4.13
CA ILE A 62 11.99 2.96 -3.28
C ILE A 62 12.16 4.08 -2.22
N PRO A 63 11.16 4.97 -2.00
CA PRO A 63 11.21 6.03 -0.98
C PRO A 63 10.65 5.60 0.40
N ASN A 64 11.22 6.13 1.48
CA ASN A 64 10.69 5.98 2.85
C ASN A 64 10.84 7.30 3.65
N PRO A 65 9.75 7.97 4.05
CA PRO A 65 8.35 7.60 3.82
C PRO A 65 7.90 7.81 2.37
N MET A 66 6.87 7.08 1.95
CA MET A 66 6.23 7.21 0.64
C MET A 66 4.84 7.83 0.77
N ASN A 67 4.51 8.69 -0.18
CA ASN A 67 3.24 9.35 -0.31
C ASN A 67 2.47 8.78 -1.51
N ILE A 68 1.28 8.23 -1.25
CA ILE A 68 0.41 7.61 -2.25
C ILE A 68 -0.86 8.45 -2.39
N ILE A 69 -1.09 8.94 -3.60
CA ILE A 69 -2.30 9.68 -3.96
C ILE A 69 -3.29 8.70 -4.61
N CYS A 70 -4.53 8.67 -4.13
CA CYS A 70 -5.62 7.87 -4.70
C CYS A 70 -6.57 8.80 -5.47
N PRO A 71 -6.25 9.22 -6.72
CA PRO A 71 -6.95 10.31 -7.40
C PRO A 71 -8.43 10.03 -7.68
N ASN A 72 -8.81 8.75 -7.81
CA ASN A 72 -10.16 8.35 -8.21
C ASN A 72 -10.95 7.65 -7.09
N GLN A 73 -10.38 7.51 -5.88
CA GLN A 73 -11.03 6.82 -4.76
C GLN A 73 -11.18 7.72 -3.54
N GLU A 74 -12.17 8.61 -3.61
CA GLU A 74 -12.63 9.39 -2.47
C GLU A 74 -13.66 8.64 -1.60
N ARG A 75 -13.97 7.37 -1.88
CA ARG A 75 -14.92 6.58 -1.08
C ARG A 75 -14.36 5.19 -0.82
N GLY A 76 -14.35 4.80 0.45
CA GLY A 76 -14.03 3.45 0.89
C GLY A 76 -14.03 3.39 2.41
N ARG A 77 -14.20 2.23 3.01
CA ARG A 77 -14.11 2.03 4.47
C ARG A 77 -12.70 1.58 4.88
N TYR A 78 -12.07 0.77 4.05
CA TYR A 78 -10.77 0.14 4.32
C TYR A 78 -9.69 0.64 3.37
N VAL A 79 -8.47 0.79 3.89
CA VAL A 79 -7.25 0.83 3.07
C VAL A 79 -6.49 -0.46 3.29
N ILE A 80 -6.14 -1.12 2.19
CA ILE A 80 -5.56 -2.46 2.19
C ILE A 80 -4.20 -2.39 1.52
N TYR A 81 -3.13 -2.60 2.28
CA TYR A 81 -1.81 -2.89 1.74
C TYR A 81 -1.70 -4.39 1.47
N TYR A 82 -1.21 -4.72 0.28
CA TYR A 82 -1.15 -6.10 -0.19
C TYR A 82 0.16 -6.38 -0.89
N ASN A 83 0.83 -7.45 -0.42
CA ASN A 83 2.04 -7.97 -1.02
C ASN A 83 1.81 -9.43 -1.43
N ASN A 84 2.02 -9.72 -2.71
CA ASN A 84 1.78 -11.04 -3.28
C ASN A 84 3.05 -11.65 -3.88
N ARG A 85 3.28 -12.92 -3.52
CA ARG A 85 4.36 -13.78 -4.03
C ARG A 85 3.83 -15.21 -4.23
N THR A 86 2.76 -15.36 -5.00
CA THR A 86 2.21 -16.69 -5.36
C THR A 86 2.52 -17.14 -6.78
N HIS A 87 2.97 -16.23 -7.65
CA HIS A 87 3.18 -16.50 -9.07
C HIS A 87 4.60 -16.09 -9.50
N PRO A 88 5.61 -16.97 -9.31
CA PRO A 88 6.94 -16.77 -9.86
C PRO A 88 6.96 -16.96 -11.40
N PRO A 89 7.96 -16.43 -12.12
CA PRO A 89 9.13 -15.69 -11.63
C PRO A 89 8.80 -14.23 -11.27
N TYR A 90 9.52 -13.69 -10.28
CA TYR A 90 9.39 -12.28 -9.89
C TYR A 90 10.42 -11.41 -10.62
N PRO A 91 10.16 -10.10 -10.82
CA PRO A 91 11.16 -9.18 -11.31
C PRO A 91 12.43 -9.17 -10.44
N ASP A 92 13.55 -8.79 -11.04
CA ASP A 92 14.83 -8.73 -10.35
C ASP A 92 14.78 -7.80 -9.13
N GLY A 93 15.45 -8.22 -8.06
CA GLY A 93 15.49 -7.50 -6.79
C GLY A 93 14.31 -7.76 -5.85
N TYR A 94 13.28 -8.49 -6.29
CA TYR A 94 12.15 -8.85 -5.43
C TYR A 94 12.54 -9.98 -4.47
N SER A 95 12.07 -9.89 -3.22
CA SER A 95 12.20 -11.02 -2.29
C SER A 95 11.33 -12.21 -2.70
N THR A 96 11.85 -13.43 -2.51
CA THR A 96 11.16 -14.70 -2.78
C THR A 96 9.87 -14.86 -1.97
N TYR A 97 9.83 -14.28 -0.76
CA TYR A 97 8.69 -14.37 0.14
C TYR A 97 8.00 -13.01 0.29
N ALA A 98 6.68 -13.06 0.52
CA ALA A 98 5.91 -11.87 0.82
C ALA A 98 6.08 -11.54 2.31
N TYR A 99 6.44 -10.30 2.60
CA TYR A 99 6.55 -9.78 3.97
C TYR A 99 5.67 -8.55 4.14
N ASN A 100 5.38 -8.22 5.40
CA ASN A 100 4.70 -7.01 5.80
C ASN A 100 5.51 -6.37 6.92
N GLU A 101 6.44 -5.50 6.54
CA GLU A 101 7.35 -4.78 7.43
C GLU A 101 7.00 -3.28 7.47
N LEU A 102 5.71 -3.00 7.32
CA LEU A 102 5.16 -1.66 7.52
C LEU A 102 5.38 -1.25 8.97
N CYS A 103 6.01 -0.10 9.18
CA CYS A 103 6.15 0.49 10.50
C CYS A 103 4.91 1.32 10.84
N GLU A 104 4.44 2.11 9.88
CA GLU A 104 3.38 3.08 10.08
C GLU A 104 2.68 3.35 8.74
N MET A 105 1.36 3.52 8.81
CA MET A 105 0.56 3.90 7.67
C MET A 105 -0.46 4.95 8.14
N GLU A 106 -0.33 6.15 7.62
CA GLU A 106 -1.20 7.28 7.91
C GLU A 106 -2.15 7.49 6.71
N VAL A 107 -3.44 7.65 6.96
CA VAL A 107 -4.42 7.91 5.89
C VAL A 107 -5.08 9.25 6.15
N PHE A 108 -4.96 10.14 5.18
CA PHE A 108 -5.49 11.49 5.26
C PHE A 108 -6.78 11.60 4.49
N CYS A 109 -7.77 12.17 5.17
CA CYS A 109 -9.10 12.40 4.67
C CYS A 109 -9.29 13.91 4.47
N MET A 110 -9.80 14.33 3.31
CA MET A 110 -10.25 15.71 3.14
C MET A 110 -11.71 15.79 3.61
N PHE A 111 -11.95 16.52 4.70
CA PHE A 111 -13.27 17.04 4.99
C PHE A 111 -13.46 18.30 4.15
N LEU A 112 -14.31 18.25 3.13
CA LEU A 112 -14.89 19.48 2.61
C LEU A 112 -15.95 19.89 3.63
N ALA A 113 -15.67 20.93 4.41
CA ALA A 113 -16.72 21.57 5.20
C ALA A 113 -17.79 22.08 4.23
N PRO A 114 -19.09 21.80 4.47
CA PRO A 114 -20.14 22.44 3.69
C PRO A 114 -20.03 23.97 3.91
N ILE A 115 -20.08 24.71 2.80
CA ILE A 115 -20.14 26.18 2.77
C ILE A 115 -21.49 26.63 3.31
#